data_AF-A0AAV7A8K3-F1
#
_entry.id   AF-A0AAV7A8K3-F1
#
_cell.length_a   1.000
_cell.length_b   1.000
_cell.length_c   1.000
_cell.angle_alpha   90.00
_cell.angle_beta   90.00
_cell.angle_gamma   90.00
#
_symmetry.space_group_name_H-M   'P 1'
#
loop_
_entity.id
_entity.type
_entity.pdbx_description
1 polymer ?
#
loop_
_entity_poly.entity_id
_entity_poly.type
_entity_poly.pdbx_seq_one_letter_code
_entity_poly.pdbx_strand_id
1 'polypeptide(L)'
;MMDPSSVWSFLFFTLLSLGNCSETNRQKKDNAFEIYKKLFEVKRKDQINALNNLIELNDVNQQYKIIDIMLKGLFKVLEDSRAVLIAAGVQPDGPFPVDEKIKDVENSAFFGDVVLRFPKIVHHYFDRNSNWNNLIRWGIGFCNLSGIFDDGPHSQLLGLMSQELGISEKSPDYRNPFRNENMEFLPNTDAFQKALKEEEKRRRKEEKRKEIRKGPRITRSRSEL
;
A
#
# COMPACT_ATOMS: atom_id res chain seq x y z
N MET A 1 -41.02 -36.36 -47.40
CA MET A 1 -41.79 -35.10 -47.34
C MET A 1 -42.11 -34.88 -45.87
N MET A 2 -41.36 -34.00 -45.20
CA MET A 2 -41.48 -33.67 -43.78
C MET A 2 -41.66 -32.15 -43.69
N ASP A 3 -42.56 -31.71 -42.82
CA ASP A 3 -43.09 -30.34 -42.79
C ASP A 3 -42.05 -29.26 -42.39
N PRO A 4 -42.05 -28.08 -43.05
CA PRO A 4 -41.09 -27.01 -42.77
C PRO A 4 -41.38 -26.21 -41.49
N SER A 5 -42.43 -26.53 -40.73
CA SER A 5 -42.83 -25.82 -39.50
C SER A 5 -42.18 -26.33 -38.21
N SER A 6 -41.42 -27.44 -38.24
CA SER A 6 -40.74 -27.98 -37.04
C SER A 6 -39.29 -27.52 -36.86
N VAL A 7 -38.71 -26.79 -37.82
CA VAL A 7 -37.29 -26.37 -37.76
C VAL A 7 -37.11 -25.08 -36.96
N TRP A 8 -38.17 -24.30 -36.77
CA TRP A 8 -38.10 -23.02 -36.04
C TRP A 8 -38.19 -23.14 -34.51
N SER A 9 -38.69 -24.25 -33.97
CA SER A 9 -38.73 -24.45 -32.51
C SER A 9 -37.39 -24.84 -31.89
N PHE A 10 -36.41 -25.29 -32.70
CA PHE A 10 -35.08 -25.65 -32.19
C PHE A 10 -34.06 -24.50 -32.23
N LEU A 11 -34.34 -23.41 -32.93
CA LEU A 11 -33.48 -22.21 -32.93
C LEU A 11 -33.83 -21.19 -31.83
N PHE A 12 -34.93 -21.38 -31.08
CA PHE A 12 -35.30 -20.49 -29.98
C PHE A 12 -34.82 -20.98 -28.61
N PHE A 13 -34.45 -22.26 -28.45
CA PHE A 13 -33.98 -22.80 -27.16
C PHE A 13 -32.46 -22.75 -26.97
N THR A 14 -31.68 -22.54 -28.02
CA THR A 14 -30.20 -22.42 -27.92
C THR A 14 -29.72 -20.99 -27.62
N LEU A 15 -30.61 -20.00 -27.60
CA LEU A 15 -30.28 -18.61 -27.19
C LEU A 15 -30.53 -18.34 -25.70
N LEU A 16 -31.22 -19.22 -24.97
CA LEU A 16 -31.49 -19.05 -23.53
C LEU A 16 -30.49 -19.78 -22.61
N SER A 17 -29.60 -20.63 -23.14
CA SER A 17 -28.60 -21.33 -22.30
C SER A 17 -27.25 -20.61 -22.17
N LEU A 18 -27.00 -19.53 -22.92
CA LEU A 18 -25.77 -18.73 -22.76
C LEU A 18 -25.89 -17.64 -21.68
N GLY A 19 -27.09 -17.30 -21.21
CA GLY A 19 -27.30 -16.25 -20.19
C GLY A 19 -27.05 -16.69 -18.74
N ASN A 20 -27.38 -17.95 -18.40
CA ASN A 20 -27.35 -18.42 -16.99
C ASN A 20 -25.93 -18.74 -16.46
N CYS A 21 -24.96 -19.02 -17.32
CA CYS A 21 -23.58 -19.32 -16.88
C CYS A 21 -22.80 -18.04 -16.54
N SER A 22 -23.05 -16.94 -17.24
CA SER A 22 -22.46 -15.63 -16.94
C SER A 22 -23.03 -15.01 -15.66
N GLU A 23 -24.33 -15.13 -15.42
CA GLU A 23 -24.97 -14.58 -14.22
C GLU A 23 -24.50 -15.25 -12.93
N THR A 24 -24.48 -16.59 -12.90
CA THR A 24 -24.04 -17.34 -11.71
C THR A 24 -22.56 -17.13 -11.40
N ASN A 25 -21.71 -16.95 -12.42
CA ASN A 25 -20.29 -16.64 -12.25
C ASN A 25 -20.07 -15.19 -11.78
N ARG A 26 -20.83 -14.23 -12.32
CA ARG A 26 -20.84 -12.83 -11.87
C ARG A 26 -21.26 -12.73 -10.40
N GLN A 27 -22.35 -13.39 -10.02
CA GLN A 27 -22.88 -13.38 -8.66
C GLN A 27 -21.93 -14.02 -7.63
N LYS A 28 -21.20 -15.07 -8.02
CA LYS A 28 -20.12 -15.66 -7.18
C LYS A 28 -18.93 -14.71 -7.01
N LYS A 29 -18.54 -13.97 -8.05
CA LYS A 29 -17.46 -12.97 -8.00
C LYS A 29 -17.84 -11.79 -7.12
N ASP A 30 -19.06 -11.27 -7.28
CA ASP A 30 -19.59 -10.19 -6.45
C ASP A 30 -19.59 -10.61 -4.97
N ASN A 31 -19.95 -11.88 -4.68
CA ASN A 31 -19.88 -12.41 -3.31
C ASN A 31 -18.45 -12.52 -2.76
N ALA A 32 -17.48 -12.98 -3.56
CA ALA A 32 -16.07 -13.07 -3.13
C ALA A 32 -15.48 -11.68 -2.85
N PHE A 33 -15.83 -10.69 -3.66
CA PHE A 33 -15.42 -9.30 -3.49
C PHE A 33 -16.00 -8.69 -2.20
N GLU A 34 -17.29 -8.94 -1.93
CA GLU A 34 -17.94 -8.50 -0.69
C GLU A 34 -17.34 -9.18 0.56
N ILE A 35 -16.99 -10.46 0.48
CA ILE A 35 -16.28 -11.16 1.56
C ILE A 35 -14.91 -10.51 1.80
N TYR A 36 -14.16 -10.22 0.74
CA TYR A 36 -12.88 -9.54 0.85
C TYR A 36 -13.01 -8.18 1.54
N LYS A 37 -13.98 -7.34 1.13
CA LYS A 37 -14.21 -6.03 1.77
C LYS A 37 -14.45 -6.18 3.28
N LYS A 38 -15.22 -7.18 3.70
CA LYS A 38 -15.45 -7.45 5.14
C LYS A 38 -14.18 -7.88 5.87
N LEU A 39 -13.39 -8.78 5.30
CA LEU A 39 -12.12 -9.21 5.89
C LEU A 39 -11.12 -8.06 5.98
N PHE A 40 -11.09 -7.23 4.94
CA PHE A 40 -10.29 -6.02 4.91
C PHE A 40 -10.67 -5.08 6.06
N GLU A 41 -11.95 -4.78 6.26
CA GLU A 41 -12.41 -3.94 7.39
C GLU A 41 -12.00 -4.47 8.76
N VAL A 42 -12.03 -5.79 8.99
CA VAL A 42 -11.55 -6.38 10.24
C VAL A 42 -10.05 -6.10 10.40
N LYS A 43 -9.26 -6.34 9.36
CA LYS A 43 -7.82 -6.08 9.38
C LYS A 43 -7.49 -4.59 9.58
N ARG A 44 -8.30 -3.69 9.01
CA ARG A 44 -8.16 -2.23 9.20
C ARG A 44 -8.33 -1.82 10.65
N LYS A 45 -9.28 -2.42 11.37
CA LYS A 45 -9.46 -2.15 12.81
C LYS A 45 -8.21 -2.52 13.61
N ASP A 46 -7.62 -3.68 13.36
CA ASP A 46 -6.41 -4.12 14.05
C ASP A 46 -5.21 -3.20 13.76
N GLN A 47 -5.05 -2.81 12.49
CA GLN A 47 -4.02 -1.87 12.07
C GLN A 47 -4.18 -0.50 12.75
N ILE A 48 -5.39 0.07 12.75
CA ILE A 48 -5.68 1.36 13.37
C ILE A 48 -5.47 1.28 14.89
N ASN A 49 -5.89 0.20 15.52
CA ASN A 49 -5.66 -0.03 16.95
C ASN A 49 -4.16 -0.07 17.28
N ALA A 50 -3.36 -0.76 16.47
CA ALA A 50 -1.90 -0.78 16.64
C ALA A 50 -1.28 0.63 16.51
N LEU A 51 -1.75 1.45 15.57
CA LEU A 51 -1.29 2.83 15.43
C LEU A 51 -1.72 3.72 16.60
N ASN A 52 -2.93 3.55 17.13
CA ASN A 52 -3.39 4.29 18.32
C ASN A 52 -2.53 3.94 19.53
N ASN A 53 -2.27 2.66 19.79
CA ASN A 53 -1.37 2.22 20.87
C ASN A 53 0.05 2.80 20.72
N LEU A 54 0.52 2.94 19.47
CA LEU A 54 1.80 3.55 19.18
C LEU A 54 1.81 5.05 19.49
N ILE A 55 0.72 5.76 19.21
CA ILE A 55 0.56 7.20 19.54
C ILE A 55 0.56 7.39 21.07
N GLU A 56 -0.10 6.50 21.80
CA GLU A 56 -0.16 6.53 23.27
C GLU A 56 1.17 6.19 23.96
N LEU A 57 2.14 5.63 23.22
CA LEU A 57 3.47 5.35 23.75
C LEU A 57 4.20 6.64 24.13
N ASN A 58 4.44 6.87 25.42
CA ASN A 58 5.13 8.06 25.93
C ASN A 58 6.68 8.03 25.73
N ASP A 59 7.19 7.32 24.71
CA ASP A 59 8.61 7.24 24.35
C ASP A 59 8.81 7.47 22.84
N VAL A 60 9.24 8.68 22.50
CA VAL A 60 9.49 9.12 21.12
C VAL A 60 10.55 8.29 20.40
N ASN A 61 11.59 7.87 21.13
CA ASN A 61 12.68 7.12 20.51
C ASN A 61 12.20 5.74 20.11
N GLN A 62 11.34 5.13 20.93
CA GLN A 62 10.70 3.86 20.61
C GLN A 62 9.67 4.01 19.50
N GLN A 63 8.80 5.03 19.56
CA GLN A 63 7.84 5.32 18.49
C GLN A 63 8.56 5.43 17.15
N TYR A 64 9.62 6.22 17.08
CA TYR A 64 10.41 6.39 15.87
C TYR A 64 11.04 5.06 15.39
N LYS A 65 11.63 4.26 16.27
CA LYS A 65 12.22 2.96 15.91
C LYS A 65 11.17 2.00 15.36
N ILE A 66 9.99 1.96 15.99
CA ILE A 66 8.87 1.12 15.54
C ILE A 66 8.41 1.58 14.16
N ILE A 67 8.25 2.90 13.96
CA ILE A 67 7.83 3.46 12.66
C ILE A 67 8.89 3.24 11.58
N ASP A 68 10.17 3.37 11.89
CA ASP A 68 11.28 3.07 10.96
C ASP A 68 11.25 1.61 10.49
N ILE A 69 11.15 0.66 11.44
CA ILE A 69 11.05 -0.77 11.12
C ILE A 69 9.79 -1.06 10.31
N MET A 70 8.66 -0.48 10.71
CA MET A 70 7.37 -0.65 10.04
C MET A 70 7.41 -0.13 8.60
N LEU A 71 7.91 1.08 8.37
CA LEU A 71 8.01 1.65 7.02
C LEU A 71 8.90 0.78 6.12
N LYS A 72 10.07 0.36 6.61
CA LYS A 72 10.96 -0.52 5.84
C LYS A 72 10.29 -1.86 5.50
N GLY A 73 9.59 -2.45 6.47
CA GLY A 73 8.84 -3.69 6.26
C GLY A 73 7.72 -3.50 5.24
N LEU A 74 6.92 -2.44 5.39
CA LEU A 74 5.80 -2.12 4.51
C LEU A 74 6.24 -1.94 3.06
N PHE A 75 7.28 -1.13 2.83
CA PHE A 75 7.79 -0.89 1.49
C PHE A 75 8.42 -2.14 0.85
N LYS A 76 9.05 -3.00 1.66
CA LYS A 76 9.52 -4.30 1.16
C LYS A 76 8.34 -5.17 0.71
N VAL A 77 7.28 -5.27 1.52
CA VAL A 77 6.11 -6.06 1.15
C VAL A 77 5.44 -5.47 -0.10
N LEU A 78 5.30 -4.15 -0.21
CA LEU A 78 4.77 -3.47 -1.41
C LEU A 78 5.58 -3.77 -2.66
N GLU A 79 6.92 -3.75 -2.56
CA GLU A 79 7.79 -4.10 -3.68
C GLU A 79 7.62 -5.56 -4.12
N ASP A 80 7.55 -6.48 -3.15
CA ASP A 80 7.33 -7.90 -3.40
C ASP A 80 5.93 -8.16 -4.00
N SER A 81 4.86 -7.54 -3.48
CA SER A 81 3.51 -7.72 -4.02
C SER A 81 3.36 -7.13 -5.42
N ARG A 82 3.96 -5.97 -5.68
CA ARG A 82 3.95 -5.36 -7.02
C ARG A 82 4.62 -6.28 -8.03
N ALA A 83 5.77 -6.88 -7.67
CA ALA A 83 6.47 -7.83 -8.53
C ALA A 83 5.60 -9.06 -8.85
N VAL A 84 4.90 -9.60 -7.84
CA VAL A 84 3.96 -10.72 -8.01
C VAL A 84 2.78 -10.35 -8.90
N LEU A 85 2.20 -9.17 -8.74
CA LEU A 85 1.07 -8.71 -9.56
C LEU A 85 1.47 -8.52 -11.03
N ILE A 86 2.63 -7.91 -11.28
CA ILE A 86 3.18 -7.74 -12.64
C ILE A 86 3.48 -9.10 -13.26
N ALA A 87 4.16 -10.00 -12.54
CA ALA A 87 4.51 -11.33 -13.05
C ALA A 87 3.26 -12.19 -13.35
N ALA A 88 2.19 -12.01 -12.57
CA ALA A 88 0.93 -12.69 -12.80
C ALA A 88 0.05 -12.04 -13.89
N GLY A 89 0.47 -10.91 -14.47
CA GLY A 89 -0.31 -10.19 -15.47
C GLY A 89 -1.66 -9.69 -14.95
N VAL A 90 -1.75 -9.41 -13.64
CA VAL A 90 -2.99 -8.91 -13.03
C VAL A 90 -3.21 -7.48 -13.48
N GLN A 91 -4.30 -7.25 -14.21
CA GLN A 91 -4.74 -5.92 -14.58
C GLN A 91 -5.49 -5.27 -13.40
N PRO A 92 -5.21 -4.00 -13.06
CA PRO A 92 -5.89 -3.32 -11.96
C PRO A 92 -7.41 -3.27 -12.15
N ASP A 93 -7.87 -2.97 -13.36
CA ASP A 93 -9.28 -2.96 -13.78
C ASP A 93 -9.84 -4.35 -14.16
N GLY A 94 -9.01 -5.38 -13.97
CA GLY A 94 -9.33 -6.77 -14.27
C GLY A 94 -10.25 -7.41 -13.23
N PRO A 95 -10.64 -8.69 -13.46
CA PRO A 95 -11.43 -9.43 -12.49
C PRO A 95 -10.67 -9.56 -11.16
N PHE A 96 -11.39 -9.33 -10.05
CA PHE A 96 -10.82 -9.35 -8.71
C PHE A 96 -10.07 -10.68 -8.41
N PRO A 97 -8.78 -10.64 -8.04
CA PRO A 97 -8.01 -11.85 -7.79
C PRO A 97 -8.48 -12.52 -6.48
N VAL A 98 -8.67 -13.84 -6.51
CA VAL A 98 -9.27 -14.58 -5.39
C VAL A 98 -8.26 -14.87 -4.25
N ASP A 99 -6.96 -14.78 -4.51
CA ASP A 99 -5.89 -15.14 -3.56
C ASP A 99 -4.85 -14.02 -3.38
N GLU A 100 -4.11 -14.12 -2.25
CA GLU A 100 -2.88 -13.49 -1.67
C GLU A 100 -2.19 -12.26 -2.32
N LYS A 101 -2.53 -11.94 -3.56
CA LYS A 101 -2.01 -10.87 -4.41
C LYS A 101 -2.58 -9.49 -4.08
N ILE A 102 -3.56 -9.40 -3.18
CA ILE A 102 -4.22 -8.13 -2.80
C ILE A 102 -3.45 -7.37 -1.70
N LYS A 103 -2.29 -7.90 -1.27
CA LYS A 103 -1.42 -7.26 -0.27
C LYS A 103 -1.08 -5.80 -0.61
N ASP A 104 -0.91 -5.46 -1.88
CA ASP A 104 -0.63 -4.08 -2.29
C ASP A 104 -1.74 -3.09 -1.91
N VAL A 105 -3.00 -3.52 -2.02
CA VAL A 105 -4.16 -2.69 -1.71
C VAL A 105 -4.24 -2.42 -0.22
N GLU A 106 -4.11 -3.48 0.59
CA GLU A 106 -4.16 -3.36 2.04
C GLU A 106 -2.99 -2.56 2.60
N ASN A 107 -1.79 -2.79 2.06
CA ASN A 107 -0.58 -2.09 2.47
C ASN A 107 -0.59 -0.61 2.03
N SER A 108 -1.19 -0.29 0.87
CA SER A 108 -1.36 1.10 0.43
C SER A 108 -2.31 1.86 1.34
N ALA A 109 -3.44 1.24 1.75
CA ALA A 109 -4.34 1.85 2.73
C ALA A 109 -3.68 2.03 4.10
N PHE A 110 -2.97 1.00 4.58
CA PHE A 110 -2.24 1.09 5.84
C PHE A 110 -1.15 2.18 5.81
N PHE A 111 -0.41 2.30 4.70
CA PHE A 111 0.55 3.38 4.52
C PHE A 111 -0.14 4.75 4.62
N GLY A 112 -1.34 4.90 4.07
CA GLY A 112 -2.15 6.11 4.18
C GLY A 112 -2.39 6.56 5.62
N ASP A 113 -2.71 5.64 6.54
CA ASP A 113 -2.86 6.03 7.95
C ASP A 113 -1.54 6.50 8.56
N VAL A 114 -0.44 5.80 8.23
CA VAL A 114 0.89 6.13 8.76
C VAL A 114 1.32 7.51 8.27
N VAL A 115 1.06 7.82 7.00
CA VAL A 115 1.31 9.14 6.40
C VAL A 115 0.55 10.22 7.15
N LEU A 116 -0.76 10.05 7.34
CA LEU A 116 -1.58 11.10 7.93
C LEU A 116 -1.32 11.27 9.44
N ARG A 117 -0.98 10.19 10.15
CA ARG A 117 -0.71 10.24 11.61
C ARG A 117 0.72 10.63 11.94
N PHE A 118 1.70 10.26 11.11
CA PHE A 118 3.13 10.51 11.34
C PHE A 118 3.83 11.24 10.18
N PRO A 119 3.28 12.36 9.66
CA PRO A 119 3.74 12.95 8.42
C PRO A 119 5.21 13.39 8.47
N LYS A 120 5.67 13.96 9.60
CA LYS A 120 7.08 14.37 9.78
C LYS A 120 8.07 13.20 9.62
N ILE A 121 7.70 12.03 10.15
CA ILE A 121 8.54 10.82 10.09
C ILE A 121 8.51 10.24 8.69
N VAL A 122 7.33 10.16 8.08
CA VAL A 122 7.18 9.62 6.73
C VAL A 122 7.94 10.47 5.71
N HIS A 123 7.79 11.79 5.72
CA HIS A 123 8.53 12.68 4.82
C HIS A 123 10.05 12.55 4.97
N HIS A 124 10.56 12.31 6.19
CA HIS A 124 11.98 12.03 6.40
C HIS A 124 12.47 10.86 5.54
N TYR A 125 11.69 9.78 5.38
CA TYR A 125 12.07 8.63 4.57
C TYR A 125 11.66 8.75 3.11
N PHE A 126 10.43 9.17 2.88
CA PHE A 126 9.77 9.14 1.58
C PHE A 126 10.39 10.14 0.60
N ASP A 127 10.62 11.39 1.02
CA ASP A 127 11.06 12.47 0.12
C ASP A 127 12.48 12.21 -0.45
N ARG A 128 13.28 11.40 0.24
CA ARG A 128 14.65 11.05 -0.15
C ARG A 128 14.75 9.72 -0.91
N ASN A 129 13.62 9.05 -1.15
CA ASN A 129 13.60 7.72 -1.75
C ASN A 129 12.64 7.68 -2.97
N SER A 130 13.22 7.87 -4.16
CA SER A 130 12.46 7.84 -5.42
C SER A 130 11.78 6.50 -5.69
N ASN A 131 12.36 5.38 -5.24
CA ASN A 131 11.73 4.05 -5.38
C ASN A 131 10.43 3.99 -4.57
N TRP A 132 10.46 4.47 -3.32
CA TRP A 132 9.28 4.53 -2.47
C TRP A 132 8.20 5.43 -3.07
N ASN A 133 8.59 6.57 -3.63
CA ASN A 133 7.67 7.46 -4.35
C ASN A 133 6.99 6.73 -5.53
N ASN A 134 7.76 6.04 -6.36
CA ASN A 134 7.24 5.28 -7.49
C ASN A 134 6.31 4.14 -7.05
N LEU A 135 6.67 3.42 -5.99
CA LEU A 135 5.84 2.35 -5.43
C LEU A 135 4.48 2.87 -4.95
N ILE A 136 4.45 3.98 -4.23
CA ILE A 136 3.19 4.55 -3.73
C ILE A 136 2.35 5.14 -4.87
N ARG A 137 2.95 5.84 -5.82
CA ARG A 137 2.23 6.31 -7.02
C ARG A 137 1.60 5.14 -7.77
N TRP A 138 2.33 4.04 -7.92
CA TRP A 138 1.82 2.82 -8.52
C TRP A 138 0.69 2.21 -7.69
N GLY A 139 0.85 2.08 -6.37
CA GLY A 139 -0.16 1.53 -5.46
C GLY A 139 -1.45 2.35 -5.43
N ILE A 140 -1.36 3.68 -5.36
CA ILE A 140 -2.54 4.58 -5.48
C ILE A 140 -3.24 4.36 -6.81
N GLY A 141 -2.49 4.34 -7.92
CA GLY A 141 -3.05 4.10 -9.25
C GLY A 141 -3.73 2.73 -9.35
N PHE A 142 -3.10 1.68 -8.80
CA PHE A 142 -3.66 0.34 -8.76
C PHE A 142 -4.99 0.30 -7.99
N CYS A 143 -5.03 0.87 -6.78
CA CYS A 143 -6.23 0.91 -5.96
C CYS A 143 -7.37 1.68 -6.66
N ASN A 144 -7.06 2.85 -7.25
CA ASN A 144 -8.07 3.65 -7.95
C ASN A 144 -8.64 2.94 -9.18
N LEU A 145 -7.80 2.26 -9.96
CA LEU A 145 -8.27 1.51 -11.14
C LEU A 145 -9.03 0.23 -10.77
N SER A 146 -8.73 -0.36 -9.61
CA SER A 146 -9.37 -1.59 -9.14
C SER A 146 -10.80 -1.40 -8.60
N GLY A 147 -11.18 -0.17 -8.28
CA GLY A 147 -12.47 0.15 -7.66
C GLY A 147 -12.69 -0.47 -6.28
N ILE A 148 -11.68 -1.07 -5.66
CA ILE A 148 -11.81 -1.72 -4.33
C ILE A 148 -12.23 -0.72 -3.26
N PHE A 149 -11.78 0.53 -3.39
CA PHE A 149 -12.08 1.61 -2.45
C PHE A 149 -13.18 2.55 -2.93
N ASP A 150 -13.84 2.25 -4.04
CA ASP A 150 -14.97 3.05 -4.51
C ASP A 150 -16.06 3.07 -3.43
N ASP A 151 -16.60 4.27 -3.21
CA ASP A 151 -17.71 4.54 -2.29
C ASP A 151 -17.45 4.24 -0.79
N GLY A 152 -16.29 4.67 -0.27
CA GLY A 152 -15.99 4.52 1.14
C GLY A 152 -14.93 5.46 1.72
N PRO A 153 -14.66 5.37 3.03
CA PRO A 153 -13.65 6.19 3.70
C PRO A 153 -12.23 5.95 3.17
N HIS A 154 -11.97 4.79 2.54
CA HIS A 154 -10.64 4.47 1.99
C HIS A 154 -10.33 5.23 0.70
N SER A 155 -11.34 5.62 -0.09
CA SER A 155 -11.13 6.53 -1.23
C SER A 155 -10.69 7.91 -0.74
N GLN A 156 -11.35 8.42 0.32
CA GLN A 156 -10.93 9.67 0.98
C GLN A 156 -9.52 9.55 1.57
N LEU A 157 -9.18 8.43 2.20
CA LEU A 157 -7.85 8.14 2.74
C LEU A 157 -6.77 8.24 1.65
N LEU A 158 -6.98 7.63 0.49
CA LEU A 158 -6.04 7.72 -0.63
C LEU A 158 -5.87 9.16 -1.13
N GLY A 159 -6.98 9.90 -1.25
CA GLY A 159 -6.95 11.30 -1.65
C GLY A 159 -6.18 12.19 -0.67
N LEU A 160 -6.40 12.00 0.64
CA LEU A 160 -5.68 12.72 1.69
C LEU A 160 -4.20 12.34 1.72
N MET A 161 -3.86 11.06 1.63
CA MET A 161 -2.47 10.59 1.57
C MET A 161 -1.73 11.17 0.35
N SER A 162 -2.37 11.16 -0.82
CA SER A 162 -1.79 11.70 -2.05
C SER A 162 -1.47 13.20 -1.93
N GLN A 163 -2.37 13.95 -1.29
CA GLN A 163 -2.16 15.36 -1.01
C GLN A 163 -1.06 15.59 0.04
N GLU A 164 -1.05 14.84 1.14
CA GLU A 164 -0.02 14.97 2.19
C GLU A 164 1.38 14.76 1.62
N LEU A 165 1.55 13.73 0.80
CA LEU A 165 2.82 13.38 0.15
C LEU A 165 3.21 14.29 -1.02
N GLY A 166 2.35 15.23 -1.43
CA GLY A 166 2.59 16.09 -2.59
C GLY A 166 2.61 15.33 -3.92
N ILE A 167 1.91 14.20 -3.99
CA ILE A 167 1.71 13.44 -5.24
C ILE A 167 0.63 14.11 -6.10
N SER A 168 -0.45 14.56 -5.46
CA SER A 168 -1.49 15.40 -6.07
C SER A 168 -1.43 16.82 -5.54
N GLU A 169 -2.01 17.75 -6.29
CA GLU A 169 -2.20 19.13 -5.83
C GLU A 169 -3.05 19.16 -4.55
N LYS A 170 -2.64 19.99 -3.58
CA LYS A 170 -3.40 20.19 -2.34
C LYS A 170 -4.58 21.09 -2.63
N SER A 171 -5.78 20.62 -2.30
CA SER A 171 -6.98 21.47 -2.30
C SER A 171 -6.79 22.65 -1.33
N PRO A 172 -7.33 23.85 -1.63
CA PRO A 172 -7.37 24.95 -0.68
C PRO A 172 -7.98 24.57 0.68
N ASP A 173 -8.92 23.62 0.68
CA ASP A 173 -9.62 23.14 1.88
C ASP A 173 -8.93 21.92 2.52
N TYR A 174 -7.74 21.53 2.03
CA TYR A 174 -7.03 20.37 2.54
C TYR A 174 -6.71 20.54 4.03
N ARG A 175 -7.23 19.60 4.83
CA ARG A 175 -6.89 19.48 6.25
C ARG A 175 -6.63 18.02 6.56
N ASN A 176 -5.42 17.73 7.05
CA ASN A 176 -5.13 16.41 7.59
C ASN A 176 -5.95 16.21 8.88
N PRO A 177 -6.87 15.23 8.94
CA PRO A 177 -7.78 15.05 10.07
C PRO A 177 -7.09 14.61 11.37
N PHE A 178 -5.88 14.05 11.27
CA PHE A 178 -5.09 13.65 12.44
C PHE A 178 -4.09 14.72 12.89
N ARG A 179 -4.03 15.84 12.15
CA ARG A 179 -3.20 16.99 12.50
C ARG A 179 -3.94 17.84 13.53
N ASN A 180 -3.89 17.45 14.79
CA ASN A 180 -4.32 18.31 15.89
C ASN A 180 -3.29 19.44 16.07
N GLU A 181 -3.76 20.66 16.34
CA GLU A 181 -2.93 21.78 16.81
C GLU A 181 -2.20 21.42 18.11
N ASN A 182 -2.78 20.49 18.89
CA ASN A 182 -2.21 19.91 20.12
C ASN A 182 -1.38 18.63 19.88
N MET A 183 -1.27 18.12 18.64
CA MET A 183 -0.33 17.04 18.27
C MET A 183 1.09 17.61 18.05
N GLU A 184 1.54 18.40 19.03
CA GLU A 184 2.95 18.47 19.44
C GLU A 184 3.42 17.15 20.08
N PHE A 185 2.68 16.05 19.87
CA PHE A 185 2.91 14.71 20.40
C PHE A 185 4.13 13.97 19.82
N LEU A 186 5.00 14.69 19.12
CA LEU A 186 6.43 14.44 19.19
C LEU A 186 6.99 15.52 20.11
N PRO A 187 7.22 15.27 21.42
CA PRO A 187 7.65 16.29 22.37
C PRO A 187 8.88 17.01 21.81
N ASN A 188 8.67 18.25 21.40
CA ASN A 188 9.58 19.10 20.64
C ASN A 188 10.10 18.46 19.33
N THR A 189 10.06 19.24 18.25
CA THR A 189 10.87 18.96 17.03
C THR A 189 12.31 18.57 17.37
N ASP A 190 12.83 19.04 18.50
CA ASP A 190 14.15 18.73 19.03
C ASP A 190 14.32 17.28 19.49
N ALA A 191 13.37 16.67 20.21
CA ALA A 191 13.53 15.27 20.63
C ALA A 191 13.46 14.33 19.44
N PHE A 192 12.55 14.62 18.50
CA PHE A 192 12.46 13.89 17.24
C PHE A 192 13.72 14.06 16.38
N GLN A 193 14.20 15.30 16.18
CA GLN A 193 15.45 15.55 15.45
C GLN A 193 16.66 14.93 16.15
N LYS A 194 16.68 14.91 17.48
CA LYS A 194 17.72 14.26 18.28
C LYS A 194 17.68 12.74 18.09
N ALA A 195 16.51 12.12 18.16
CA ALA A 195 16.30 10.70 17.90
C ALA A 195 16.78 10.32 16.48
N LEU A 196 16.40 11.13 15.48
CA LEU A 196 16.85 10.99 14.10
C LEU A 196 18.39 11.03 13.99
N LYS A 197 19.02 12.08 14.56
CA LYS A 197 20.47 12.26 14.52
C LYS A 197 21.21 11.14 15.25
N GLU A 198 20.69 10.70 16.39
CA GLU A 198 21.27 9.63 17.19
C GLU A 198 21.21 8.28 16.47
N GLU A 199 20.06 7.96 15.86
CA GLU A 199 19.89 6.75 15.09
C GLU A 199 20.75 6.76 13.81
N GLU A 200 20.81 7.89 13.10
CA GLU A 200 21.66 8.02 11.92
C GLU A 200 23.15 7.86 12.28
N LYS A 201 23.58 8.42 13.43
CA LYS A 201 24.93 8.22 13.95
C LYS A 201 25.18 6.76 14.33
N ARG A 202 24.20 6.08 14.91
CA ARG A 202 24.27 4.64 15.25
C ARG A 202 24.41 3.78 13.98
N ARG A 203 23.60 4.04 12.96
CA ARG A 203 23.68 3.37 11.65
C ARG A 203 25.03 3.55 10.98
N ARG A 204 25.54 4.79 10.89
CA ARG A 204 26.86 5.07 10.30
C ARG A 204 27.97 4.32 11.04
N LYS A 205 27.89 4.19 12.36
CA LYS A 205 28.84 3.38 13.15
C LYS A 205 28.72 1.89 12.83
N GLU A 206 27.51 1.38 12.66
CA GLU A 206 27.27 -0.03 12.33
C GLU A 206 27.71 -0.39 10.90
N GLU A 207 27.44 0.48 9.93
CA GLU A 207 27.88 0.36 8.54
C GLU A 207 29.42 0.34 8.47
N LYS A 208 30.10 1.25 9.17
CA LYS A 208 31.58 1.23 9.29
C LYS A 208 32.09 -0.07 9.90
N ARG A 209 31.43 -0.61 10.94
CA ARG A 209 31.80 -1.90 11.53
C ARG A 209 31.62 -3.06 10.54
N LYS A 210 30.56 -3.04 9.73
CA LYS A 210 30.30 -4.05 8.70
C LYS A 210 31.32 -3.94 7.55
N GLU A 211 31.72 -2.74 7.18
CA GLU A 211 32.73 -2.49 6.15
C GLU A 211 34.12 -2.98 6.58
N ILE A 212 34.53 -2.67 7.82
CA ILE A 212 35.79 -3.17 8.40
C ILE A 212 35.81 -4.71 8.43
N ARG A 213 34.67 -5.35 8.75
CA ARG A 213 34.53 -6.82 8.73
C ARG A 213 34.61 -7.44 7.33
N LYS A 214 34.33 -6.68 6.26
CA LYS A 214 34.41 -7.17 4.88
C LYS A 214 35.84 -7.25 4.34
N GLY A 215 36.82 -6.71 5.08
CA GLY A 215 38.23 -6.73 4.71
C GLY A 215 38.56 -5.84 3.50
N PRO A 216 39.86 -5.69 3.16
CA PRO A 216 40.28 -4.89 2.01
C PRO A 216 39.72 -5.46 0.71
N ARG A 217 39.00 -4.63 -0.06
CA ARG A 217 38.56 -4.99 -1.41
C ARG A 217 39.81 -4.93 -2.31
N ILE A 218 40.29 -6.08 -2.79
CA ILE A 218 41.38 -6.14 -3.77
C ILE A 218 40.85 -5.53 -5.07
N THR A 219 41.05 -4.22 -5.24
CA THR A 219 40.89 -3.57 -6.53
C THR A 219 42.08 -4.02 -7.37
N ARG A 220 41.85 -4.95 -8.31
CA ARG A 220 42.88 -5.44 -9.21
C ARG A 220 43.28 -4.28 -10.12
N SER A 221 44.35 -3.56 -9.78
CA SER A 221 44.98 -2.60 -10.69
C SER A 221 45.48 -3.37 -11.90
N ARG A 222 44.83 -3.17 -13.04
CA ARG A 222 45.31 -3.66 -14.33
C ARG A 222 46.51 -2.81 -14.71
N SER A 223 47.69 -3.26 -14.34
CA SER A 223 48.95 -2.85 -14.93
C SER A 223 49.69 -4.12 -15.35
N GLU A 224 50.22 -4.06 -16.58
CA GLU A 224 51.03 -5.07 -17.29
C GLU A 224 50.25 -6.05 -18.18
N LEU A 225 50.06 -5.66 -19.46
CA LEU A 225 50.96 -6.01 -20.58
C LEU A 225 50.55 -5.23 -21.83
#